data_AF-A0A2V4BQ16-F1
#
_entry.id   AF-A0A2V4BQ16-F1
#
_cell.length_a   1.000
_cell.length_b   1.000
_cell.length_c   1.000
_cell.angle_alpha   90.00
_cell.angle_beta   90.00
_cell.angle_gamma   90.00
#
_symmetry.space_group_name_H-M   'P 1'
#
loop_
_entity.id
_entity.type
_entity.pdbx_description
1 polymer ?
#
loop_
_entity_poly.entity_id
_entity_poly.type
_entity_poly.pdbx_seq_one_letter_code
_entity_poly.pdbx_strand_id
1 'polypeptide(L)'
;MKLKIILAFFVLLSLCHARSQQIKLQKIVYILLFGFLFTSISAQEYKKYALSKDKLLSEGVLNIISLTEKSIRIQYQIENKKEAQEFVFINKPNAPRFSLKENTNSLEFSTKSIVVNYNKKTGVLTYSDKLGNVFLREKANTRLLKPNTIMGEPCFIAEQGFESPQDEYLFGLGQFQDGFYNLKNTTRKLIQVNTQIAIPFLVSNKGYGLLWHQYGLTYFNSTNQEIPLIMDFNNDIAAVSNAYEDMFGKAFLIAPVTAPDVTNWEVYLPKQNAWFDFWTGKRFEGGQTISFPAPLDKIPVFVKEG
;
A
#
# COMPACT_ATOMS: atom_id res chain seq x y z
N MET A 1 -0.83 6.02 -26.79
CA MET A 1 -0.09 5.69 -25.54
C MET A 1 -0.28 4.20 -25.26
N LYS A 2 0.75 3.41 -24.93
CA LYS A 2 0.63 1.97 -24.62
C LYS A 2 1.36 1.67 -23.30
N LEU A 3 0.70 0.93 -22.42
CA LEU A 3 1.02 0.86 -20.99
C LEU A 3 1.54 -0.54 -20.60
N LYS A 4 2.51 -0.61 -19.68
CA LYS A 4 3.22 -1.85 -19.28
C LYS A 4 3.10 -2.08 -17.77
N ILE A 5 2.44 -3.16 -17.34
CA ILE A 5 2.00 -3.40 -15.95
C ILE A 5 2.95 -4.35 -15.19
N ILE A 6 3.21 -4.06 -13.90
CA ILE A 6 4.03 -4.84 -12.96
C ILE A 6 3.32 -4.98 -11.59
N LEU A 7 3.28 -6.19 -10.95
CA LEU A 7 3.14 -6.41 -9.47
C LEU A 7 3.22 -7.87 -8.94
N ALA A 8 2.71 -8.21 -7.73
CA ALA A 8 3.41 -9.11 -6.78
C ALA A 8 2.61 -10.17 -5.95
N PHE A 9 3.36 -11.14 -5.37
CA PHE A 9 3.05 -12.21 -4.38
C PHE A 9 2.10 -13.40 -4.74
N PHE A 10 2.12 -14.47 -3.92
CA PHE A 10 2.50 -15.86 -4.36
C PHE A 10 1.75 -17.06 -3.70
N VAL A 11 2.28 -18.29 -3.90
CA VAL A 11 1.60 -19.60 -3.85
C VAL A 11 2.52 -20.79 -3.41
N LEU A 12 2.11 -21.64 -2.44
CA LEU A 12 2.32 -23.12 -2.51
C LEU A 12 1.20 -23.97 -1.83
N LEU A 13 1.50 -25.12 -1.17
CA LEU A 13 0.58 -26.27 -1.03
C LEU A 13 1.00 -27.34 0.03
N SER A 14 0.05 -28.11 0.59
CA SER A 14 0.24 -29.30 1.48
C SER A 14 -0.11 -30.64 0.78
N LEU A 15 0.28 -31.80 1.34
CA LEU A 15 0.61 -33.02 0.58
C LEU A 15 0.09 -34.36 1.14
N CYS A 16 -0.03 -35.33 0.20
CA CYS A 16 0.17 -36.79 0.34
C CYS A 16 -0.86 -37.68 1.08
N HIS A 17 -1.41 -38.65 0.34
CA HIS A 17 -1.35 -40.05 0.77
C HIS A 17 -1.18 -41.01 -0.42
N ALA A 18 -0.58 -42.18 -0.16
CA ALA A 18 -0.19 -43.15 -1.18
C ALA A 18 -1.26 -44.23 -1.44
N ARG A 19 -1.16 -44.94 -2.57
CA ARG A 19 -1.95 -46.15 -2.88
C ARG A 19 -1.06 -47.21 -3.53
N SER A 20 -1.27 -48.48 -3.17
CA SER A 20 -0.51 -49.62 -3.66
C SER A 20 -1.13 -50.28 -4.89
N GLN A 21 -0.32 -50.99 -5.69
CA GLN A 21 -0.52 -52.39 -6.13
C GLN A 21 0.60 -52.81 -7.11
N GLN A 22 0.79 -54.11 -7.30
CA GLN A 22 1.77 -54.69 -8.25
C GLN A 22 1.15 -54.94 -9.63
N ILE A 23 1.98 -55.13 -10.67
CA ILE A 23 1.81 -56.17 -11.72
C ILE A 23 3.11 -56.31 -12.54
N LYS A 24 3.32 -57.48 -13.14
CA LYS A 24 4.59 -57.91 -13.77
C LYS A 24 4.62 -57.76 -15.30
N LEU A 25 5.76 -57.30 -15.82
CA LEU A 25 6.55 -57.89 -16.92
C LEU A 25 5.80 -58.50 -18.14
N GLN A 26 5.89 -57.86 -19.32
CA GLN A 26 6.14 -58.58 -20.59
C GLN A 26 6.57 -57.69 -21.78
N LYS A 27 7.33 -58.30 -22.70
CA LYS A 27 7.52 -57.98 -24.13
C LYS A 27 8.27 -56.69 -24.54
N ILE A 28 9.57 -56.90 -24.75
CA ILE A 28 10.43 -56.16 -25.70
C ILE A 28 9.96 -56.45 -27.14
N VAL A 29 9.70 -55.43 -27.96
CA VAL A 29 9.90 -55.44 -29.43
C VAL A 29 10.18 -53.98 -29.90
N TYR A 30 10.85 -53.81 -31.05
CA TYR A 30 11.05 -52.55 -31.79
C TYR A 30 11.92 -51.46 -31.15
N ILE A 31 13.21 -51.76 -31.04
CA ILE A 31 14.25 -50.76 -31.35
C ILE A 31 14.64 -50.95 -32.82
N LEU A 32 14.31 -49.98 -33.68
CA LEU A 32 14.98 -49.57 -34.94
C LEU A 32 14.02 -48.68 -35.75
N LEU A 33 14.57 -47.74 -36.54
CA LEU A 33 13.85 -46.70 -37.28
C LEU A 33 12.91 -45.79 -36.44
N PHE A 34 13.51 -44.96 -35.59
CA PHE A 34 13.15 -43.54 -35.64
C PHE A 34 14.42 -42.69 -35.67
N GLY A 35 14.43 -41.65 -36.51
CA GLY A 35 15.63 -40.87 -36.80
C GLY A 35 16.11 -40.07 -35.59
N PHE A 36 17.43 -39.81 -35.53
CA PHE A 36 18.12 -39.14 -34.43
C PHE A 36 17.86 -37.61 -34.39
N LEU A 37 16.58 -37.22 -34.42
CA LEU A 37 16.12 -35.85 -34.18
C LEU A 37 16.05 -35.60 -32.67
N PHE A 38 17.23 -35.48 -32.05
CA PHE A 38 17.38 -34.76 -30.79
C PHE A 38 17.11 -33.27 -31.05
N THR A 39 15.84 -32.92 -31.19
CA THR A 39 15.40 -31.55 -31.00
C THR A 39 15.68 -31.21 -29.55
N SER A 40 16.65 -30.32 -29.32
CA SER A 40 16.97 -29.84 -27.97
C SER A 40 15.73 -29.17 -27.39
N ILE A 41 14.98 -29.91 -26.58
CA ILE A 41 13.92 -29.35 -25.74
C ILE A 41 14.65 -28.51 -24.69
N SER A 42 14.87 -27.24 -25.03
CA SER A 42 15.32 -26.22 -24.08
C SER A 42 14.23 -26.00 -23.05
N ALA A 43 14.19 -26.90 -22.06
CA ALA A 43 13.47 -26.69 -20.82
C ALA A 43 13.93 -25.34 -20.26
N GLN A 44 12.97 -24.48 -19.93
CA GLN A 44 13.23 -23.13 -19.48
C GLN A 44 13.92 -23.19 -18.11
N GLU A 45 15.15 -22.69 -17.98
CA GLU A 45 15.88 -22.75 -16.71
C GLU A 45 15.18 -21.91 -15.63
N TYR A 46 14.58 -22.57 -14.65
CA TYR A 46 14.04 -21.95 -13.45
C TYR A 46 15.09 -21.95 -12.33
N LYS A 47 15.95 -20.93 -12.29
CA LYS A 47 16.91 -20.75 -11.19
C LYS A 47 16.22 -20.11 -9.99
N LYS A 48 16.05 -20.89 -8.91
CA LYS A 48 15.58 -20.39 -7.61
C LYS A 48 16.76 -19.81 -6.84
N TYR A 49 16.74 -18.50 -6.62
CA TYR A 49 17.68 -17.81 -5.73
C TYR A 49 17.02 -17.65 -4.35
N ALA A 50 17.70 -18.08 -3.31
CA ALA A 50 17.44 -17.66 -1.94
C ALA A 50 18.54 -16.66 -1.56
N LEU A 51 18.17 -15.46 -1.11
CA LEU A 51 19.14 -14.57 -0.49
C LEU A 51 19.33 -15.01 0.96
N SER A 52 20.58 -15.22 1.35
CA SER A 52 21.01 -15.51 2.73
C SER A 52 21.97 -14.42 3.18
N LYS A 53 21.86 -13.97 4.45
CA LYS A 53 22.79 -13.08 5.19
C LYS A 53 24.08 -12.75 4.41
N ASP A 54 24.24 -11.59 3.79
CA ASP A 54 23.97 -10.26 4.34
C ASP A 54 23.50 -9.21 3.33
N LYS A 55 22.67 -8.29 3.84
CA LYS A 55 22.03 -7.11 3.19
C LYS A 55 20.80 -7.40 2.31
N LEU A 56 19.78 -6.59 2.61
CA LEU A 56 18.65 -6.16 1.78
C LEU A 56 17.46 -7.10 1.49
N LEU A 57 17.60 -8.43 1.48
CA LEU A 57 16.45 -9.35 1.63
C LEU A 57 16.92 -10.60 2.40
N SER A 58 16.80 -10.62 3.73
CA SER A 58 17.33 -11.73 4.56
C SER A 58 16.47 -12.99 4.52
N GLU A 59 15.18 -12.85 4.21
CA GLU A 59 14.17 -13.90 4.27
C GLU A 59 13.22 -13.76 3.07
N GLY A 60 13.02 -14.82 2.29
CA GLY A 60 12.01 -14.89 1.24
C GLY A 60 12.51 -15.19 -0.19
N VAL A 61 11.61 -15.05 -1.17
CA VAL A 61 11.85 -15.41 -2.60
C VAL A 61 11.25 -14.36 -3.53
N LEU A 62 12.10 -13.73 -4.36
CA LEU A 62 11.70 -12.75 -5.38
C LEU A 62 11.53 -13.45 -6.74
N ASN A 63 10.34 -13.41 -7.31
CA ASN A 63 10.02 -14.05 -8.58
C ASN A 63 9.86 -13.00 -9.68
N ILE A 64 10.31 -13.32 -10.90
CA ILE A 64 10.14 -12.51 -12.11
C ILE A 64 9.44 -13.39 -13.14
N ILE A 65 8.16 -13.11 -13.40
CA ILE A 65 7.27 -13.96 -14.19
C ILE A 65 6.67 -13.14 -15.33
N SER A 66 7.06 -13.45 -16.57
CA SER A 66 6.47 -12.82 -17.75
C SER A 66 5.04 -13.32 -17.97
N LEU A 67 4.07 -12.40 -17.92
CA LEU A 67 2.67 -12.66 -18.27
C LEU A 67 2.45 -12.50 -19.78
N THR A 68 3.05 -11.47 -20.37
CA THR A 68 3.12 -11.26 -21.82
C THR A 68 4.50 -10.71 -22.18
N GLU A 69 4.77 -10.51 -23.48
CA GLU A 69 5.97 -9.79 -23.92
C GLU A 69 6.11 -8.39 -23.27
N LYS A 70 5.00 -7.79 -22.82
CA LYS A 70 4.89 -6.40 -22.33
C LYS A 70 4.32 -6.27 -20.90
N SER A 71 4.21 -7.35 -20.14
CA SER A 71 3.79 -7.33 -18.72
C SER A 71 4.46 -8.44 -17.91
N ILE A 72 4.90 -8.11 -16.69
CA ILE A 72 5.73 -8.97 -15.85
C ILE A 72 5.26 -8.89 -14.40
N ARG A 73 4.92 -10.02 -13.78
CA ARG A 73 4.65 -10.13 -12.34
C ARG A 73 6.00 -10.25 -11.59
N ILE A 74 6.21 -9.42 -10.58
CA ILE A 74 7.41 -9.24 -9.75
C ILE A 74 7.01 -9.48 -8.30
N GLN A 75 7.40 -10.60 -7.70
CA GLN A 75 6.49 -11.28 -6.76
C GLN A 75 7.19 -11.80 -5.48
N TYR A 76 6.79 -11.23 -4.32
CA TYR A 76 7.38 -11.35 -2.94
C TYR A 76 6.39 -11.48 -1.53
N GLN A 77 7.09 -12.72 -1.28
CA GLN A 77 7.14 -13.89 -0.32
C GLN A 77 8.08 -13.66 0.86
N ILE A 78 7.54 -13.91 2.05
CA ILE A 78 8.17 -14.50 3.21
C ILE A 78 7.23 -15.68 3.51
N GLU A 79 7.80 -16.87 3.75
CA GLU A 79 7.09 -18.15 3.67
C GLU A 79 6.50 -18.50 2.29
N ASN A 80 6.26 -19.79 2.05
CA ASN A 80 5.85 -20.34 0.75
C ASN A 80 4.33 -20.58 0.70
N LYS A 81 3.53 -19.56 1.02
CA LYS A 81 2.08 -19.64 1.34
C LYS A 81 1.14 -19.35 0.15
N LYS A 82 -0.06 -19.96 0.23
CA LYS A 82 -1.26 -19.85 -0.64
C LYS A 82 -1.91 -18.46 -0.84
N GLU A 83 -1.75 -17.69 -1.93
CA GLU A 83 -2.85 -16.81 -2.38
C GLU A 83 -4.03 -17.72 -2.80
N ALA A 84 -4.97 -17.93 -1.88
CA ALA A 84 -6.00 -18.95 -2.00
C ALA A 84 -6.97 -18.69 -3.17
N GLN A 85 -7.25 -17.41 -3.44
CA GLN A 85 -8.13 -16.96 -4.51
C GLN A 85 -7.57 -15.69 -5.16
N GLU A 86 -7.47 -15.71 -6.49
CA GLU A 86 -7.18 -14.52 -7.29
C GLU A 86 -8.48 -13.98 -7.87
N PHE A 87 -8.81 -12.69 -7.63
CA PHE A 87 -10.02 -12.05 -8.16
C PHE A 87 -9.78 -11.25 -9.44
N VAL A 88 -8.54 -10.80 -9.69
CA VAL A 88 -8.19 -9.96 -10.85
C VAL A 88 -7.53 -10.76 -11.97
N PHE A 89 -6.57 -11.64 -11.66
CA PHE A 89 -5.86 -12.47 -12.65
C PHE A 89 -6.53 -13.83 -12.89
N ILE A 90 -7.84 -13.83 -13.15
CA ILE A 90 -8.61 -15.05 -13.44
C ILE A 90 -8.13 -15.77 -14.72
N ASN A 91 -7.69 -15.00 -15.73
CA ASN A 91 -7.19 -15.51 -17.01
C ASN A 91 -5.67 -15.53 -17.01
N LYS A 92 -5.07 -16.71 -17.19
CA LYS A 92 -3.62 -16.91 -17.13
C LYS A 92 -3.07 -17.07 -18.56
N PRO A 93 -2.43 -16.04 -19.14
CA PRO A 93 -1.87 -16.12 -20.49
C PRO A 93 -0.70 -17.10 -20.54
N ASN A 94 -0.48 -17.71 -21.70
CA ASN A 94 0.71 -18.51 -21.97
C ASN A 94 1.96 -17.61 -21.83
N ALA A 95 2.84 -17.94 -20.88
CA ALA A 95 4.06 -17.18 -20.64
C ALA A 95 4.93 -17.15 -21.91
N PRO A 96 5.45 -15.98 -22.34
CA PRO A 96 6.37 -15.90 -23.47
C PRO A 96 7.71 -16.53 -23.11
N ARG A 97 8.51 -16.85 -24.14
CA ARG A 97 9.92 -17.19 -23.94
C ARG A 97 10.66 -15.97 -23.41
N PHE A 98 11.39 -16.14 -22.31
CA PHE A 98 12.34 -15.17 -21.79
C PHE A 98 13.78 -15.70 -21.91
N SER A 99 14.75 -14.80 -21.93
CA SER A 99 16.18 -15.13 -21.73
C SER A 99 16.65 -14.63 -20.37
N LEU A 100 17.44 -15.46 -19.68
CA LEU A 100 18.14 -15.09 -18.45
C LEU A 100 19.64 -14.91 -18.76
N LYS A 101 20.25 -13.85 -18.24
CA LYS A 101 21.72 -13.72 -18.15
C LYS A 101 22.10 -13.37 -16.72
N GLU A 102 23.25 -13.85 -16.27
CA GLU A 102 23.71 -13.64 -14.91
C GLU A 102 25.21 -13.30 -14.91
N ASN A 103 25.60 -12.38 -14.02
CA ASN A 103 26.99 -12.12 -13.68
C ASN A 103 27.14 -11.94 -12.15
N THR A 104 28.33 -11.62 -11.68
CA THR A 104 28.62 -11.43 -10.25
C THR A 104 27.78 -10.31 -9.60
N ASN A 105 27.47 -9.25 -10.34
CA ASN A 105 26.82 -8.05 -9.82
C ASN A 105 25.30 -7.99 -10.07
N SER A 106 24.79 -8.75 -11.04
CA SER A 106 23.42 -8.58 -11.54
C SER A 106 22.84 -9.83 -12.20
N LEU A 107 21.52 -9.83 -12.35
CA LEU A 107 20.73 -10.79 -13.12
C LEU A 107 19.83 -10.02 -14.09
N GLU A 108 19.88 -10.36 -15.38
CA GLU A 108 19.08 -9.78 -16.46
C GLU A 108 18.03 -10.78 -16.92
N PHE A 109 16.76 -10.43 -16.78
CA PHE A 109 15.62 -11.12 -17.36
C PHE A 109 15.11 -10.32 -18.56
N SER A 110 14.91 -10.94 -19.73
CA SER A 110 14.40 -10.25 -20.92
C SER A 110 13.29 -11.02 -21.62
N THR A 111 12.19 -10.34 -21.93
CA THR A 111 11.23 -10.73 -22.99
C THR A 111 11.65 -10.13 -24.33
N LYS A 112 10.81 -10.17 -25.37
CA LYS A 112 11.04 -9.41 -26.62
C LYS A 112 10.76 -7.90 -26.49
N SER A 113 10.20 -7.40 -25.39
CA SER A 113 9.81 -5.96 -25.28
C SER A 113 10.11 -5.29 -23.93
N ILE A 114 10.60 -6.04 -22.94
CA ILE A 114 11.04 -5.53 -21.63
C ILE A 114 12.34 -6.24 -21.23
N VAL A 115 13.26 -5.49 -20.63
CA VAL A 115 14.38 -6.00 -19.84
C VAL A 115 14.14 -5.62 -18.37
N VAL A 116 14.44 -6.54 -17.46
CA VAL A 116 14.43 -6.32 -16.01
C VAL A 116 15.82 -6.70 -15.49
N ASN A 117 16.54 -5.73 -14.93
CA ASN A 117 17.83 -5.97 -14.30
C ASN A 117 17.69 -5.93 -12.77
N TYR A 118 18.06 -7.02 -12.12
CA TYR A 118 18.18 -7.15 -10.67
C TYR A 118 19.63 -6.90 -10.24
N ASN A 119 19.84 -5.90 -9.40
CA ASN A 119 21.16 -5.58 -8.86
C ASN A 119 21.41 -6.34 -7.54
N LYS A 120 22.33 -7.30 -7.56
CA LYS A 120 22.58 -8.22 -6.42
C LYS A 120 23.11 -7.52 -5.16
N LYS A 121 23.76 -6.35 -5.31
CA LYS A 121 24.31 -5.57 -4.18
C LYS A 121 23.26 -4.69 -3.49
N THR A 122 22.15 -4.36 -4.16
CA THR A 122 21.16 -3.38 -3.68
C THR A 122 19.72 -3.90 -3.65
N GLY A 123 19.45 -5.11 -4.15
CA GLY A 123 18.10 -5.70 -4.20
C GLY A 123 17.12 -5.00 -5.16
N VAL A 124 17.56 -3.93 -5.85
CA VAL A 124 16.75 -3.09 -6.73
C VAL A 124 16.55 -3.73 -8.09
N LEU A 125 15.30 -3.69 -8.58
CA LEU A 125 14.94 -3.93 -9.97
C LEU A 125 14.90 -2.61 -10.75
N THR A 126 15.50 -2.62 -11.94
CA THR A 126 15.38 -1.56 -12.97
C THR A 126 14.71 -2.15 -14.21
N TYR A 127 13.75 -1.42 -14.77
CA TYR A 127 12.92 -1.86 -15.90
C TYR A 127 13.17 -0.97 -17.11
N SER A 128 13.51 -1.59 -18.25
CA SER A 128 13.83 -0.89 -19.50
C SER A 128 13.24 -1.57 -20.74
N ASP A 129 13.25 -0.86 -21.86
CA ASP A 129 12.95 -1.45 -23.17
C ASP A 129 14.17 -2.18 -23.78
N LYS A 130 14.06 -2.63 -25.03
CA LYS A 130 15.16 -3.31 -25.75
C LYS A 130 16.24 -2.38 -26.29
N LEU A 131 16.06 -1.06 -26.20
CA LEU A 131 17.05 -0.03 -26.57
C LEU A 131 17.86 0.44 -25.35
N GLY A 132 17.43 0.06 -24.14
CA GLY A 132 18.07 0.45 -22.87
C GLY A 132 17.37 1.60 -22.15
N ASN A 133 16.28 2.15 -22.70
CA ASN A 133 15.54 3.24 -22.07
C ASN A 133 14.88 2.76 -20.77
N VAL A 134 15.37 3.23 -19.63
CA VAL A 134 14.80 2.93 -18.32
C VAL A 134 13.50 3.73 -18.15
N PHE A 135 12.39 3.03 -17.90
CA PHE A 135 11.09 3.65 -17.67
C PHE A 135 10.62 3.54 -16.21
N LEU A 136 11.18 2.63 -15.42
CA LEU A 136 10.89 2.47 -13.99
C LEU A 136 12.11 1.94 -13.25
N ARG A 137 12.30 2.34 -11.99
CA ARG A 137 13.28 1.80 -11.04
C ARG A 137 12.70 1.78 -9.63
N GLU A 138 12.95 0.72 -8.89
CA GLU A 138 12.59 0.65 -7.46
C GLU A 138 13.52 1.51 -6.61
N LYS A 139 12.98 2.10 -5.55
CA LYS A 139 13.77 2.83 -4.56
C LYS A 139 14.43 1.85 -3.59
N ALA A 140 15.74 1.99 -3.38
CA ALA A 140 16.50 1.06 -2.54
C ALA A 140 15.94 1.00 -1.10
N ASN A 141 15.94 -0.20 -0.51
CA ASN A 141 15.41 -0.51 0.84
C ASN A 141 13.89 -0.30 1.04
N THR A 142 13.10 -0.08 -0.02
CA THR A 142 11.64 0.16 0.11
C THR A 142 10.75 -1.04 -0.18
N ARG A 143 11.30 -2.17 -0.67
CA ARG A 143 10.56 -3.44 -0.77
C ARG A 143 10.50 -4.06 0.62
N LEU A 144 9.45 -3.77 1.38
CA LEU A 144 9.29 -4.25 2.75
C LEU A 144 8.04 -5.14 2.87
N LEU A 145 8.13 -6.14 3.74
CA LEU A 145 7.01 -6.95 4.15
C LEU A 145 7.08 -7.12 5.67
N LYS A 146 6.27 -6.35 6.39
CA LYS A 146 6.30 -6.24 7.86
C LYS A 146 5.20 -7.14 8.44
N PRO A 147 5.51 -8.12 9.32
CA PRO A 147 4.48 -8.90 10.00
C PRO A 147 3.51 -8.00 10.76
N ASN A 148 2.23 -8.35 10.76
CA ASN A 148 1.18 -7.65 11.50
C ASN A 148 0.01 -8.61 11.80
N THR A 149 -1.03 -8.15 12.49
CA THR A 149 -2.31 -8.88 12.60
C THR A 149 -3.50 -8.00 12.20
N ILE A 150 -4.59 -8.64 11.75
CA ILE A 150 -5.90 -8.01 11.54
C ILE A 150 -6.94 -8.88 12.25
N MET A 151 -7.63 -8.33 13.24
CA MET A 151 -8.61 -9.06 14.07
C MET A 151 -8.03 -10.33 14.74
N GLY A 152 -6.72 -10.35 15.01
CA GLY A 152 -5.99 -11.50 15.55
C GLY A 152 -5.34 -12.41 14.50
N GLU A 153 -5.83 -12.41 13.26
CA GLU A 153 -5.26 -13.23 12.17
C GLU A 153 -3.91 -12.67 11.69
N PRO A 154 -2.87 -13.51 11.52
CA PRO A 154 -1.54 -13.06 11.10
C PRO A 154 -1.53 -12.67 9.62
N CYS A 155 -1.03 -11.47 9.35
CA CYS A 155 -0.93 -10.90 8.01
C CYS A 155 0.41 -10.17 7.83
N PHE A 156 0.54 -9.45 6.71
CA PHE A 156 1.70 -8.61 6.44
C PHE A 156 1.27 -7.26 5.88
N ILE A 157 1.97 -6.20 6.28
CA ILE A 157 1.96 -4.91 5.57
C ILE A 157 3.03 -4.97 4.49
N ALA A 158 2.61 -4.92 3.22
CA ALA A 158 3.49 -4.83 2.07
C ALA A 158 3.74 -3.36 1.69
N GLU A 159 5.00 -3.04 1.37
CA GLU A 159 5.46 -1.71 0.97
C GLU A 159 6.40 -1.83 -0.24
N GLN A 160 6.31 -0.88 -1.17
CA GLN A 160 7.23 -0.78 -2.30
C GLN A 160 7.30 0.67 -2.80
N GLY A 161 8.49 1.25 -2.76
CA GLY A 161 8.80 2.55 -3.35
C GLY A 161 9.43 2.43 -4.73
N PHE A 162 9.25 3.48 -5.54
CA PHE A 162 9.83 3.64 -6.86
C PHE A 162 10.42 5.05 -7.00
N GLU A 163 11.42 5.20 -7.87
CA GLU A 163 11.99 6.51 -8.21
C GLU A 163 11.06 7.22 -9.22
N SER A 164 10.64 8.45 -8.91
CA SER A 164 9.78 9.27 -9.77
C SER A 164 10.53 10.54 -10.24
N PRO A 165 10.99 10.61 -11.50
CA PRO A 165 11.67 11.79 -12.05
C PRO A 165 10.80 13.05 -11.99
N GLN A 166 11.39 14.24 -11.92
CA GLN A 166 10.64 15.50 -11.75
C GLN A 166 9.57 15.73 -12.83
N ASP A 167 9.85 15.36 -14.08
CA ASP A 167 8.96 15.48 -15.25
C ASP A 167 7.98 14.29 -15.44
N GLU A 168 7.89 13.39 -14.45
CA GLU A 168 6.88 12.33 -14.45
C GLU A 168 5.49 12.84 -14.01
N TYR A 169 4.47 12.42 -14.76
CA TYR A 169 3.06 12.63 -14.45
C TYR A 169 2.40 11.26 -14.26
N LEU A 170 1.59 11.14 -13.21
CA LEU A 170 0.95 9.90 -12.80
C LEU A 170 -0.57 10.06 -12.86
N PHE A 171 -1.30 9.05 -13.32
CA PHE A 171 -2.76 9.06 -13.50
C PHE A 171 -3.39 7.73 -13.07
N GLY A 172 -4.72 7.69 -12.95
CA GLY A 172 -5.47 6.48 -12.60
C GLY A 172 -5.83 6.41 -11.11
N LEU A 173 -5.53 5.29 -10.46
CA LEU A 173 -5.99 4.88 -9.12
C LEU A 173 -7.51 4.75 -8.93
N GLY A 174 -8.31 5.12 -9.94
CA GLY A 174 -9.77 4.94 -9.97
C GLY A 174 -10.52 6.27 -10.06
N GLN A 175 -11.70 6.33 -9.46
CA GLN A 175 -12.54 7.53 -9.38
C GLN A 175 -12.44 8.17 -8.00
N PHE A 176 -11.97 9.41 -7.92
CA PHE A 176 -11.81 10.20 -6.70
C PHE A 176 -12.41 11.60 -6.89
N GLN A 177 -12.96 12.18 -5.83
CA GLN A 177 -13.61 13.50 -5.83
C GLN A 177 -12.67 14.65 -5.43
N ASP A 178 -11.36 14.40 -5.40
CA ASP A 178 -10.33 15.32 -4.91
C ASP A 178 -9.79 16.31 -5.97
N GLY A 179 -10.28 16.22 -7.22
CA GLY A 179 -9.86 17.07 -8.34
C GLY A 179 -8.45 16.79 -8.88
N PHE A 180 -7.67 15.87 -8.29
CA PHE A 180 -6.29 15.63 -8.71
C PHE A 180 -6.24 14.73 -9.96
N TYR A 181 -5.93 15.35 -11.11
CA TYR A 181 -5.67 14.63 -12.36
C TYR A 181 -4.25 14.07 -12.43
N ASN A 182 -3.23 14.87 -12.10
CA ASN A 182 -1.86 14.39 -11.88
C ASN A 182 -1.71 13.97 -10.42
N LEU A 183 -1.38 12.70 -10.20
CA LEU A 183 -1.29 12.07 -8.89
C LEU A 183 0.11 12.18 -8.28
N LYS A 184 1.09 12.72 -9.02
CA LYS A 184 2.44 12.95 -8.52
C LYS A 184 2.40 13.83 -7.27
N ASN A 185 3.08 13.41 -6.21
CA ASN A 185 3.11 14.04 -4.89
C ASN A 185 1.75 14.10 -4.14
N THR A 186 0.66 13.54 -4.68
CA THR A 186 -0.61 13.40 -3.94
C THR A 186 -0.57 12.18 -3.02
N THR A 187 -1.27 12.21 -1.88
CA THR A 187 -1.50 11.02 -1.04
C THR A 187 -2.93 10.54 -1.24
N ARG A 188 -3.15 9.23 -1.45
CA ARG A 188 -4.51 8.66 -1.54
C ARG A 188 -4.65 7.40 -0.69
N LYS A 189 -5.72 7.35 0.12
CA LYS A 189 -6.19 6.13 0.79
C LYS A 189 -7.09 5.36 -0.17
N LEU A 190 -6.64 4.23 -0.69
CA LEU A 190 -7.39 3.41 -1.64
C LEU A 190 -8.40 2.55 -0.87
N ILE A 191 -9.62 3.07 -0.75
CA ILE A 191 -10.80 2.42 -0.17
C ILE A 191 -12.02 2.68 -1.05
N GLN A 192 -12.99 1.76 -1.01
CA GLN A 192 -14.31 1.97 -1.60
C GLN A 192 -15.17 2.74 -0.59
N VAL A 193 -15.75 3.87 -1.00
CA VAL A 193 -16.78 4.62 -0.26
C VAL A 193 -17.78 5.21 -1.26
N ASN A 194 -18.91 5.74 -0.80
CA ASN A 194 -19.87 6.35 -1.73
C ASN A 194 -19.19 7.46 -2.57
N THR A 195 -19.51 7.52 -3.86
CA THR A 195 -18.88 8.37 -4.90
C THR A 195 -17.40 8.12 -5.24
N GLN A 196 -16.67 7.24 -4.53
CA GLN A 196 -15.25 6.95 -4.76
C GLN A 196 -15.03 5.47 -5.07
N ILE A 197 -14.37 5.17 -6.20
CA ILE A 197 -14.03 3.80 -6.61
C ILE A 197 -12.50 3.69 -6.66
N ALA A 198 -11.91 2.98 -5.70
CA ALA A 198 -10.49 2.66 -5.70
C ALA A 198 -10.21 1.48 -6.65
N ILE A 199 -9.44 1.74 -7.70
CA ILE A 199 -8.89 0.71 -8.60
C ILE A 199 -7.37 0.87 -8.52
N PRO A 200 -6.61 -0.05 -7.93
CA PRO A 200 -5.18 0.16 -7.63
C PRO A 200 -4.30 0.05 -8.88
N PHE A 201 -4.59 0.83 -9.92
CA PHE A 201 -3.91 0.83 -11.21
C PHE A 201 -3.42 2.23 -11.59
N LEU A 202 -2.11 2.36 -11.71
CA LEU A 202 -1.40 3.60 -12.02
C LEU A 202 -0.98 3.62 -13.50
N VAL A 203 -0.94 4.83 -14.07
CA VAL A 203 -0.51 5.16 -15.43
C VAL A 203 0.60 6.20 -15.32
N SER A 204 1.74 6.03 -16.00
CA SER A 204 2.80 7.04 -16.07
C SER A 204 2.99 7.57 -17.50
N ASN A 205 3.28 8.86 -17.64
CA ASN A 205 3.72 9.46 -18.92
C ASN A 205 5.04 8.85 -19.44
N LYS A 206 5.82 8.17 -18.60
CA LYS A 206 7.03 7.41 -18.97
C LYS A 206 6.74 6.10 -19.72
N GLY A 207 5.47 5.78 -20.01
CA GLY A 207 5.08 4.66 -20.85
C GLY A 207 4.92 3.32 -20.13
N TYR A 208 4.82 3.33 -18.79
CA TYR A 208 4.51 2.16 -17.96
C TYR A 208 3.27 2.41 -17.10
N GLY A 209 2.73 1.34 -16.53
CA GLY A 209 1.69 1.39 -15.51
C GLY A 209 1.97 0.38 -14.40
N LEU A 210 1.19 0.40 -13.33
CA LEU A 210 1.45 -0.44 -12.16
C LEU A 210 0.13 -0.82 -11.51
N LEU A 211 -0.14 -2.12 -11.41
CA LEU A 211 -1.38 -2.67 -10.86
C LEU A 211 -1.08 -3.19 -9.47
N TRP A 212 -1.26 -2.40 -8.42
CA TRP A 212 -1.09 -2.83 -7.04
C TRP A 212 -2.21 -3.81 -6.62
N HIS A 213 -2.15 -5.00 -7.21
CA HIS A 213 -2.87 -6.25 -6.93
C HIS A 213 -2.60 -6.69 -5.49
N GLN A 214 -3.28 -6.00 -4.58
CA GLN A 214 -3.79 -6.57 -3.34
C GLN A 214 -5.28 -6.22 -3.24
N TYR A 215 -5.98 -6.87 -2.32
CA TYR A 215 -7.37 -6.54 -1.97
C TYR A 215 -7.47 -5.76 -0.65
N GLY A 216 -6.36 -5.64 0.09
CA GLY A 216 -6.27 -4.91 1.34
C GLY A 216 -6.17 -3.39 1.18
N LEU A 217 -6.36 -2.69 2.31
CA LEU A 217 -6.17 -1.25 2.43
C LEU A 217 -4.79 -0.84 1.88
N THR A 218 -4.78 0.09 0.92
CA THR A 218 -3.54 0.64 0.35
C THR A 218 -3.46 2.14 0.63
N TYR A 219 -2.28 2.60 1.04
CA TYR A 219 -1.94 4.02 1.01
C TYR A 219 -0.99 4.28 -0.16
N PHE A 220 -1.45 5.03 -1.15
CA PHE A 220 -0.59 5.52 -2.22
C PHE A 220 0.13 6.79 -1.74
N ASN A 221 1.47 6.77 -1.80
CA ASN A 221 2.35 7.90 -1.48
C ASN A 221 1.99 8.56 -0.14
N SER A 222 2.01 7.77 0.94
CA SER A 222 1.83 8.24 2.31
C SER A 222 2.92 9.23 2.70
N THR A 223 2.55 10.28 3.44
CA THR A 223 3.52 11.18 4.07
C THR A 223 4.31 10.46 5.16
N ASN A 224 5.60 10.81 5.31
CA ASN A 224 6.43 10.44 6.46
C ASN A 224 6.38 11.50 7.58
N GLN A 225 5.67 12.60 7.36
CA GLN A 225 5.48 13.68 8.33
C GLN A 225 4.14 13.47 9.05
N GLU A 226 4.22 13.13 10.33
CA GLU A 226 3.10 13.21 11.26
C GLU A 226 2.89 14.66 11.70
N ILE A 227 1.64 15.08 11.86
CA ILE A 227 1.26 16.37 12.45
C ILE A 227 0.56 16.06 13.76
N PRO A 228 1.16 16.37 14.92
CA PRO A 228 0.56 16.04 16.20
C PRO A 228 -0.66 16.93 16.46
N LEU A 229 -1.84 16.33 16.55
CA LEU A 229 -3.08 17.00 16.96
C LEU A 229 -3.07 17.15 18.49
N ILE A 230 -2.32 18.15 18.97
CA ILE A 230 -2.28 18.52 20.39
C ILE A 230 -3.56 19.31 20.69
N MET A 231 -4.42 18.78 21.55
CA MET A 231 -5.57 19.53 22.05
C MET A 231 -5.10 20.63 23.01
N ASP A 232 -5.73 21.81 22.94
CA ASP A 232 -5.56 22.84 23.95
C ASP A 232 -5.92 22.30 25.34
N PHE A 233 -5.25 22.82 26.38
CA PHE A 233 -5.42 22.39 27.78
C PHE A 233 -5.20 20.89 28.05
N ASN A 234 -4.41 20.18 27.24
CA ASN A 234 -4.12 18.74 27.35
C ASN A 234 -3.79 18.15 28.74
N ASN A 235 -3.28 18.96 29.68
CA ASN A 235 -3.00 18.55 31.06
C ASN A 235 -4.23 18.62 31.99
N ASP A 236 -5.36 19.18 31.53
CA ASP A 236 -6.60 19.32 32.29
C ASP A 236 -7.62 18.26 31.84
N ILE A 237 -7.67 17.15 32.59
CA ILE A 237 -8.50 15.97 32.28
C ILE A 237 -9.97 16.35 32.06
N ALA A 238 -10.50 17.33 32.79
CA ALA A 238 -11.89 17.76 32.64
C ALA A 238 -12.16 18.33 31.23
N ALA A 239 -11.31 19.24 30.74
CA ALA A 239 -11.40 19.79 29.39
C ALA A 239 -11.19 18.71 28.32
N VAL A 240 -10.18 17.85 28.49
CA VAL A 240 -9.86 16.75 27.56
C VAL A 240 -10.98 15.70 27.47
N SER A 241 -11.79 15.55 28.52
CA SER A 241 -12.93 14.63 28.58
C SER A 241 -14.26 15.21 28.09
N ASN A 242 -14.32 16.52 27.81
CA ASN A 242 -15.57 17.14 27.37
C ASN A 242 -15.83 16.88 25.88
N ALA A 243 -17.08 16.58 25.54
CA ALA A 243 -17.53 16.28 24.18
C ALA A 243 -18.42 17.39 23.58
N TYR A 244 -18.72 18.44 24.34
CA TYR A 244 -19.64 19.51 23.98
C TYR A 244 -19.00 20.92 24.01
N GLU A 245 -17.67 20.98 24.09
CA GLU A 245 -16.85 22.18 24.14
C GLU A 245 -15.67 22.03 23.17
N ASP A 246 -15.35 23.09 22.42
CA ASP A 246 -14.20 23.12 21.51
C ASP A 246 -13.55 24.51 21.48
N MET A 247 -12.26 24.56 21.14
CA MET A 247 -11.46 25.77 21.01
C MET A 247 -11.45 26.27 19.56
N PHE A 248 -12.25 27.29 19.28
CA PHE A 248 -12.23 27.99 18.00
C PHE A 248 -10.98 28.90 17.90
N GLY A 249 -9.87 28.27 17.50
CA GLY A 249 -8.55 28.87 17.56
C GLY A 249 -8.09 29.08 19.01
N LYS A 250 -7.07 29.93 19.19
CA LYS A 250 -6.36 30.05 20.48
C LYS A 250 -7.12 30.77 21.60
N ALA A 251 -8.26 31.41 21.27
CA ALA A 251 -8.87 32.45 22.10
C ALA A 251 -10.35 32.21 22.47
N PHE A 252 -11.11 31.46 21.67
CA PHE A 252 -12.55 31.27 21.91
C PHE A 252 -12.85 29.83 22.30
N LEU A 253 -13.40 29.63 23.49
CA LEU A 253 -14.09 28.40 23.87
C LEU A 253 -15.56 28.52 23.43
N ILE A 254 -16.06 27.56 22.68
CA ILE A 254 -17.46 27.50 22.23
C ILE A 254 -18.08 26.23 22.81
N ALA A 255 -19.26 26.37 23.44
CA ALA A 255 -20.01 25.24 23.99
C ALA A 255 -21.41 25.17 23.36
N PRO A 256 -21.61 24.47 22.23
CA PRO A 256 -22.91 24.41 21.56
C PRO A 256 -23.96 23.71 22.43
N VAL A 257 -25.12 24.36 22.60
CA VAL A 257 -26.29 23.76 23.27
C VAL A 257 -26.86 22.68 22.35
N THR A 258 -26.74 21.42 22.74
CA THR A 258 -27.06 20.24 21.89
C THR A 258 -28.26 19.43 22.36
N ALA A 259 -28.81 19.71 23.55
CA ALA A 259 -30.04 19.10 24.03
C ALA A 259 -31.27 19.95 23.66
N PRO A 260 -32.44 19.34 23.37
CA PRO A 260 -33.69 20.07 23.18
C PRO A 260 -34.23 20.63 24.51
N ASP A 261 -34.99 21.71 24.42
CA ASP A 261 -35.82 22.29 25.49
C ASP A 261 -35.11 22.68 26.81
N VAL A 262 -33.77 22.77 26.81
CA VAL A 262 -32.97 23.23 27.96
C VAL A 262 -32.94 24.76 28.05
N THR A 263 -33.04 25.29 29.26
CA THR A 263 -33.00 26.74 29.55
C THR A 263 -31.66 27.23 30.10
N ASN A 264 -30.79 26.31 30.50
CA ASN A 264 -29.42 26.56 30.95
C ASN A 264 -28.52 25.44 30.42
N TRP A 265 -27.24 25.73 30.23
CA TRP A 265 -26.21 24.81 29.77
C TRP A 265 -25.00 24.89 30.69
N GLU A 266 -24.50 23.76 31.15
CA GLU A 266 -23.27 23.70 31.95
C GLU A 266 -22.05 23.79 31.04
N VAL A 267 -21.14 24.72 31.32
CA VAL A 267 -19.91 24.94 30.56
C VAL A 267 -18.71 24.85 31.50
N TYR A 268 -17.75 23.98 31.19
CA TYR A 268 -16.48 23.93 31.90
C TYR A 268 -15.51 25.00 31.38
N LEU A 269 -14.85 25.69 32.30
CA LEU A 269 -13.81 26.66 31.98
C LEU A 269 -12.43 26.04 32.31
N PRO A 270 -11.55 25.76 31.33
CA PRO A 270 -10.24 25.14 31.57
C PRO A 270 -9.34 25.92 32.54
N LYS A 271 -8.60 25.21 33.40
CA LYS A 271 -7.85 25.75 34.57
C LYS A 271 -6.77 26.81 34.29
N GLN A 272 -6.22 26.87 33.07
CA GLN A 272 -4.94 27.54 32.82
C GLN A 272 -5.05 29.07 32.66
N ASN A 273 -6.26 29.59 32.40
CA ASN A 273 -6.54 31.01 32.18
C ASN A 273 -7.88 31.36 32.83
N ALA A 274 -8.11 32.63 33.11
CA ALA A 274 -9.46 33.14 33.28
C ALA A 274 -10.15 33.32 31.92
N TRP A 275 -11.45 33.55 31.97
CA TRP A 275 -12.34 33.57 30.82
C TRP A 275 -13.34 34.71 30.93
N PHE A 276 -13.67 35.33 29.81
CA PHE A 276 -14.69 36.37 29.71
C PHE A 276 -15.88 35.85 28.91
N ASP A 277 -17.09 35.92 29.46
CA ASP A 277 -18.31 35.72 28.67
C ASP A 277 -18.34 36.74 27.52
N PHE A 278 -18.35 36.25 26.29
CA PHE A 278 -18.33 37.07 25.07
C PHE A 278 -19.52 38.04 24.99
N TRP A 279 -20.66 37.69 25.60
CA TRP A 279 -21.90 38.46 25.52
C TRP A 279 -22.03 39.55 26.59
N THR A 280 -21.41 39.37 27.75
CA THR A 280 -21.53 40.30 28.89
C THR A 280 -20.22 40.96 29.32
N GLY A 281 -19.07 40.48 28.83
CA GLY A 281 -17.75 40.88 29.30
C GLY A 281 -17.45 40.45 30.75
N LYS A 282 -18.29 39.62 31.37
CA LYS A 282 -18.09 39.14 32.75
C LYS A 282 -16.91 38.17 32.79
N ARG A 283 -15.92 38.47 33.64
CA ARG A 283 -14.78 37.59 33.93
C ARG A 283 -15.15 36.45 34.90
N PHE A 284 -14.59 35.28 34.66
CA PHE A 284 -14.67 34.06 35.46
C PHE A 284 -13.26 33.46 35.58
N GLU A 285 -12.90 32.92 36.74
CA GLU A 285 -11.65 32.15 36.86
C GLU A 285 -11.74 30.81 36.12
N GLY A 286 -10.58 30.28 35.69
CA GLY A 286 -10.49 28.92 35.17
C GLY A 286 -10.69 27.85 36.27
N GLY A 287 -11.05 26.65 35.85
CA GLY A 287 -11.14 25.46 36.69
C GLY A 287 -12.53 25.14 37.24
N GLN A 288 -13.56 25.90 36.89
CA GLN A 288 -14.94 25.76 37.35
C GLN A 288 -15.89 25.39 36.21
N THR A 289 -17.01 24.76 36.55
CA THR A 289 -18.18 24.66 35.66
C THR A 289 -19.15 25.80 35.99
N ILE A 290 -19.73 26.41 34.98
CA ILE A 290 -20.72 27.49 35.11
C ILE A 290 -22.03 27.13 34.41
N SER A 291 -23.14 27.44 35.07
CA SER A 291 -24.48 27.35 34.46
C SER A 291 -24.72 28.62 33.65
N PHE A 292 -24.72 28.49 32.32
CA PHE A 292 -24.97 29.59 31.39
C PHE A 292 -26.43 29.55 30.90
N PRO A 293 -27.22 30.64 31.04
CA PRO A 293 -28.57 30.70 30.49
C PRO A 293 -28.55 30.49 28.98
N ALA A 294 -29.40 29.60 28.47
CA ALA A 294 -29.38 29.13 27.08
C ALA A 294 -30.61 29.64 26.28
N PRO A 295 -30.70 30.93 25.94
CA PRO A 295 -31.76 31.45 25.08
C PRO A 295 -31.50 31.12 23.60
N LEU A 296 -32.56 31.06 22.80
CA LEU A 296 -32.48 30.68 21.38
C LEU A 296 -31.65 31.63 20.50
N ASP A 297 -31.29 32.83 20.98
CA ASP A 297 -30.46 33.80 20.28
C ASP A 297 -28.95 33.67 20.55
N LYS A 298 -28.51 32.87 21.54
CA LYS A 298 -27.11 32.80 21.99
C LYS A 298 -26.66 31.39 22.36
N ILE A 299 -25.49 31.02 21.86
CA ILE A 299 -24.71 29.90 22.41
C ILE A 299 -23.67 30.43 23.42
N PRO A 300 -23.30 29.66 24.45
CA PRO A 300 -22.18 30.01 25.32
C PRO A 300 -20.87 30.12 24.53
N VAL A 301 -20.21 31.28 24.64
CA VAL A 301 -18.90 31.58 24.04
C VAL A 301 -18.06 32.33 25.07
N PHE A 302 -16.84 31.87 25.31
CA PHE A 302 -15.93 32.45 26.29
C PHE A 302 -14.59 32.81 25.65
N VAL A 303 -14.13 34.03 25.91
CA VAL A 303 -12.85 34.55 25.44
C VAL A 303 -11.79 34.31 26.52
N LYS A 304 -10.71 33.65 26.16
CA LYS A 304 -9.55 33.36 27.00
C LYS A 304 -8.85 34.66 27.41
N GLU A 305 -8.45 34.80 28.68
CA GLU A 305 -7.63 35.92 29.14
C GLU A 305 -6.22 35.85 28.54
N GLY A 306 -5.85 36.83 27.72
CA GLY A 306 -4.57 36.94 27.01
C GLY A 306 -4.63 37.89 25.81
#